data_AF-G3PWQ4-F1
#
_entry.id   AF-G3PWQ4-F1
#
_cell.length_a   1.000
_cell.length_b   1.000
_cell.length_c   1.000
_cell.angle_alpha   90.00
_cell.angle_beta   90.00
_cell.angle_gamma   90.00
#
_symmetry.space_group_name_H-M   'P 1'
#
loop_
_entity.id
_entity.type
_entity.pdbx_description
1 polymer ?
#
loop_
_entity_poly.entity_id
_entity_poly.type
_entity_poly.pdbx_seq_one_letter_code
_entity_poly.pdbx_strand_id
1 'polypeptide(L)'
;MATGLQGEHGWPRFGSRDRLIAMFSSCSRDPTKAIEKRLRDLLHTFLQHFRDNAGNENRNDLAETCCCEAGVWYYRILENVISQERNRNRIGDITQVICQNEHLQCCLAACCLEITTSSNCLPCDFPLLLQILKLTPYDFLMTIEVVLRAEPDLPGAAFRHLAQVEEKILECSAWTSDSPLWGKIQANESALPACQQALLPTQLEDPRRTDFHPDRNHPGGAEPSVSTEPQRSPSAVD
;
A
#
# COMPACT_ATOMS: atom_id res chain seq x y z
N MET A 1 29.58 -8.03 -39.29
CA MET A 1 29.43 -6.58 -39.06
C MET A 1 27.97 -6.31 -38.78
N ALA A 2 27.70 -5.64 -37.65
CA ALA A 2 26.41 -5.11 -37.20
C ALA A 2 25.76 -4.24 -38.30
N THR A 3 24.44 -4.10 -38.40
CA THR A 3 23.47 -3.49 -37.47
C THR A 3 22.07 -3.91 -37.96
N GLY A 4 20.98 -4.00 -37.20
CA GLY A 4 20.59 -3.53 -35.87
C GLY A 4 19.06 -3.43 -35.93
N LEU A 5 18.35 -4.47 -35.50
CA LEU A 5 16.89 -4.44 -35.38
C LEU A 5 16.53 -3.98 -33.97
N GLN A 6 16.46 -2.66 -33.77
CA GLN A 6 15.71 -2.10 -32.64
C GLN A 6 14.23 -2.15 -33.02
N GLY A 7 13.56 -3.21 -32.56
CA GLY A 7 12.10 -3.23 -32.48
C GLY A 7 11.67 -2.26 -31.39
N GLU A 8 11.11 -1.14 -31.79
CA GLU A 8 10.21 -0.34 -30.95
C GLU A 8 9.05 -1.24 -30.54
N HIS A 9 9.19 -1.98 -29.43
CA HIS A 9 8.06 -2.58 -28.73
C HIS A 9 7.29 -1.44 -28.06
N GLY A 10 6.47 -0.78 -28.88
CA GLY A 10 5.57 0.27 -28.49
C GLY A 10 4.53 -0.28 -27.53
N TRP A 11 4.77 -0.07 -26.24
CA TRP A 11 3.72 -0.14 -25.25
C TRP A 11 2.52 0.68 -25.74
N PRO A 12 1.26 0.22 -25.57
CA PRO A 12 0.11 1.05 -25.88
C PRO A 12 0.32 2.44 -25.27
N ARG A 13 0.10 3.51 -26.06
CA ARG A 13 0.11 4.87 -25.53
C ARG A 13 -0.83 4.87 -24.35
N PHE A 14 -0.26 4.89 -23.15
CA PHE A 14 -1.01 4.98 -21.92
C PHE A 14 -1.60 6.38 -21.89
N GLY A 15 -2.78 6.53 -22.49
CA GLY A 15 -3.44 7.81 -22.64
C GLY A 15 -3.81 8.30 -21.26
N SER A 16 -3.01 9.22 -20.72
CA SER A 16 -3.49 10.14 -19.71
C SER A 16 -4.77 10.77 -20.26
N ARG A 17 -5.88 10.62 -19.53
CA ARG A 17 -7.14 11.27 -19.90
C ARG A 17 -6.88 12.77 -20.04
N ASP A 18 -7.62 13.46 -20.90
CA ASP A 18 -7.43 14.90 -21.19
C ASP A 18 -7.29 15.75 -19.90
N ARG A 19 -7.96 15.32 -18.83
CA ARG A 19 -7.89 15.89 -17.50
C ARG A 19 -6.51 15.80 -16.85
N LEU A 20 -5.87 14.63 -16.83
CA LEU A 20 -4.53 14.46 -16.26
C LEU A 20 -3.48 15.22 -17.07
N ILE A 21 -3.61 15.27 -18.40
CA ILE A 21 -2.76 16.09 -19.27
C ILE A 21 -2.87 17.57 -18.87
N ALA A 22 -4.10 18.09 -18.74
CA ALA A 22 -4.32 19.46 -18.30
C ALA A 22 -3.73 19.74 -16.91
N MET A 23 -3.78 18.76 -16.00
CA MET A 23 -3.15 18.87 -14.68
C MET A 23 -1.62 18.95 -14.79
N PHE A 24 -0.99 18.12 -15.61
CA PHE A 24 0.46 18.16 -15.84
C PHE A 24 0.93 19.45 -16.52
N SER A 25 0.18 19.95 -17.50
CA SER A 25 0.50 21.20 -18.18
C SER A 25 0.34 22.44 -17.28
N SER A 26 -0.38 22.32 -16.16
CA SER A 26 -0.51 23.40 -15.17
C SER A 26 0.68 23.50 -14.20
N CYS A 27 1.55 22.49 -14.17
CA CYS A 27 2.75 22.50 -13.34
C CYS A 27 3.78 23.51 -13.85
N SER A 28 4.59 24.09 -12.95
CA SER A 28 5.70 24.98 -13.36
C SER A 28 6.71 24.29 -14.30
N ARG A 29 6.87 22.97 -14.15
CA ARG A 29 7.57 22.09 -15.07
C ARG A 29 6.69 20.89 -15.38
N ASP A 30 6.33 20.73 -16.66
CA ASP A 30 5.53 19.59 -17.12
C ASP A 30 6.22 18.25 -16.77
N PRO A 31 5.62 17.41 -15.91
CA PRO A 31 6.20 16.15 -15.48
C PRO A 31 5.98 14.99 -16.44
N THR A 32 5.19 15.15 -17.51
CA THR A 32 4.69 14.07 -18.39
C THR A 32 5.80 13.10 -18.81
N LYS A 33 6.88 13.62 -19.41
CA LYS A 33 7.99 12.78 -19.91
C LYS A 33 8.77 12.09 -18.79
N ALA A 34 8.91 12.75 -17.65
CA ALA A 34 9.64 12.19 -16.51
C ALA A 34 8.87 11.02 -15.87
N ILE A 35 7.55 11.19 -15.73
CA ILE A 35 6.63 10.15 -15.26
C ILE A 35 6.61 8.98 -16.24
N GLU A 36 6.41 9.25 -17.54
CA GLU A 36 6.37 8.22 -18.57
C GLU A 36 7.66 7.39 -18.62
N LYS A 37 8.81 8.06 -18.57
CA LYS A 37 10.11 7.38 -18.53
C LYS A 37 10.21 6.48 -17.29
N ARG A 38 9.87 7.01 -16.11
CA ARG A 38 9.97 6.24 -14.86
C ARG A 38 9.08 5.01 -14.85
N LEU A 39 7.82 5.16 -15.26
CA LEU A 39 6.89 4.05 -15.38
C LEU A 39 7.46 2.99 -16.33
N ARG A 40 7.95 3.41 -17.50
CA ARG A 40 8.56 2.51 -18.48
C ARG A 40 9.77 1.76 -17.94
N ASP A 41 10.67 2.45 -17.23
CA ASP A 41 11.87 1.85 -16.65
C ASP A 41 11.52 0.79 -15.58
N LEU A 42 10.50 1.04 -14.76
CA LEU A 42 10.00 0.10 -13.75
C LEU A 42 9.34 -1.13 -14.38
N LEU A 43 8.41 -0.91 -15.33
CA LEU A 43 7.75 -2.01 -16.03
C LEU A 43 8.75 -2.85 -16.82
N HIS A 44 9.77 -2.22 -17.41
CA HIS A 44 10.85 -2.93 -18.09
C HIS A 44 11.65 -3.80 -17.12
N THR A 45 12.00 -3.28 -15.93
CA THR A 45 12.69 -4.05 -14.88
C THR A 45 11.87 -5.27 -14.47
N PHE A 46 10.55 -5.10 -14.32
CA PHE A 46 9.63 -6.20 -14.03
C PHE A 46 9.63 -7.26 -15.13
N LEU A 47 9.44 -6.87 -16.40
CA LEU A 47 9.45 -7.82 -17.52
C LEU A 47 10.79 -8.53 -17.68
N GLN A 48 11.90 -7.82 -17.49
CA GLN A 48 13.22 -8.40 -17.63
C GLN A 48 13.43 -9.55 -16.64
N HIS A 49 12.95 -9.41 -15.40
CA HIS A 49 12.98 -10.49 -14.42
C HIS A 49 12.25 -11.75 -14.90
N PHE A 50 11.10 -11.64 -15.58
CA PHE A 50 10.38 -12.81 -16.11
C PHE A 50 11.11 -13.43 -17.31
N ARG A 51 11.68 -12.60 -18.19
CA ARG A 51 12.46 -13.04 -19.35
C ARG A 51 13.72 -13.79 -18.96
N ASP A 52 14.43 -13.32 -17.93
CA ASP A 52 15.67 -13.93 -17.46
C ASP A 52 15.44 -15.26 -16.74
N ASN A 53 14.28 -15.42 -16.09
CA ASN A 53 13.87 -16.67 -15.43
C ASN A 53 13.24 -17.67 -16.41
N ALA A 54 13.94 -17.90 -17.53
CA ALA A 54 13.55 -18.68 -18.70
C ALA A 54 12.98 -20.07 -18.36
N GLY A 55 11.67 -20.15 -18.16
CA GLY A 55 10.97 -21.40 -17.88
C GLY A 55 9.60 -21.55 -18.53
N ASN A 56 8.97 -20.48 -19.02
CA ASN A 56 7.63 -20.55 -19.60
C ASN A 56 7.27 -19.30 -20.44
N GLU A 57 7.12 -19.44 -21.76
CA GLU A 57 6.68 -18.36 -22.66
C GLU A 57 5.33 -17.74 -22.22
N ASN A 58 4.39 -18.57 -21.74
CA ASN A 58 3.10 -18.10 -21.23
C ASN A 58 3.23 -17.16 -20.02
N ARG A 59 4.26 -17.33 -19.18
CA ARG A 59 4.51 -16.41 -18.05
C ARG A 59 4.99 -15.05 -18.53
N ASN A 60 5.75 -15.00 -19.62
CA ASN A 60 6.20 -13.74 -20.21
C ASN A 60 5.01 -12.98 -20.81
N ASP A 61 4.13 -13.66 -21.55
CA ASP A 61 2.94 -13.06 -22.14
C ASP A 61 1.98 -12.52 -21.06
N LEU A 62 1.79 -13.27 -19.97
CA LEU A 62 1.02 -12.81 -18.81
C LEU A 62 1.68 -11.60 -18.14
N ALA A 63 3.01 -11.60 -17.98
CA ALA A 63 3.73 -10.48 -17.40
C ALA A 63 3.59 -9.22 -18.27
N GLU A 64 3.67 -9.34 -19.59
CA GLU A 64 3.44 -8.25 -20.56
C GLU A 64 2.00 -7.72 -20.49
N THR A 65 1.02 -8.61 -20.36
CA THR A 65 -0.39 -8.25 -20.16
C THR A 65 -0.57 -7.46 -18.86
N CYS A 66 -0.06 -7.96 -17.73
CA CYS A 66 -0.10 -7.26 -16.44
C CYS A 66 0.53 -5.86 -16.54
N CYS A 67 1.66 -5.77 -17.24
CA CYS A 67 2.39 -4.54 -17.51
C CYS A 67 1.58 -3.50 -18.31
N CYS A 68 0.82 -3.93 -19.31
CA CYS A 68 -0.08 -3.08 -20.07
C CYS A 68 -1.26 -2.59 -19.22
N GLU A 69 -1.86 -3.47 -18.42
CA GLU A 69 -2.96 -3.09 -17.53
C GLU A 69 -2.49 -2.17 -16.40
N ALA A 70 -1.28 -2.42 -15.86
CA ALA A 70 -0.71 -1.66 -14.76
C ALA A 70 -0.49 -0.20 -15.15
N GLY A 71 -0.05 0.07 -16.38
CA GLY A 71 0.07 1.45 -16.85
C GLY A 71 -1.28 2.18 -16.97
N VAL A 72 -2.35 1.47 -17.36
CA VAL A 72 -3.71 2.05 -17.36
C VAL A 72 -4.18 2.38 -15.95
N TRP A 73 -4.00 1.44 -15.01
CA TRP A 73 -4.30 1.66 -13.60
C TRP A 73 -3.49 2.82 -13.01
N TYR A 74 -2.21 2.89 -13.33
CA TYR A 74 -1.30 3.90 -12.83
C TYR A 74 -1.77 5.33 -13.16
N TYR A 75 -2.05 5.64 -14.42
CA TYR A 75 -2.50 6.98 -14.79
C TYR A 75 -3.90 7.30 -14.23
N ARG A 76 -4.79 6.30 -14.15
CA ARG A 76 -6.13 6.47 -13.55
C ARG A 76 -6.01 6.83 -12.06
N ILE A 77 -5.29 6.01 -11.29
CA ILE A 77 -5.14 6.21 -9.85
C ILE A 77 -4.35 7.49 -9.58
N LEU A 78 -3.30 7.79 -10.34
CA LEU A 78 -2.53 9.02 -10.21
C LEU A 78 -3.42 10.27 -10.41
N GLU A 79 -4.29 10.27 -11.42
CA GLU A 79 -5.27 11.34 -11.63
C GLU A 79 -6.16 11.52 -10.40
N ASN A 80 -6.65 10.42 -9.82
CA ASN A 80 -7.51 10.45 -8.64
C ASN A 80 -6.78 10.94 -7.39
N VAL A 81 -5.56 10.46 -7.15
CA VAL A 81 -4.70 10.93 -6.05
C VAL A 81 -4.48 12.44 -6.14
N ILE A 82 -4.05 12.95 -7.30
CA ILE A 82 -3.81 14.38 -7.46
C ILE A 82 -5.12 15.17 -7.32
N SER A 83 -6.24 14.65 -7.84
CA SER A 83 -7.55 15.30 -7.72
C SER A 83 -7.99 15.47 -6.27
N GLN A 84 -7.87 14.40 -5.47
CA GLN A 84 -8.23 14.43 -4.05
C GLN A 84 -7.31 15.38 -3.28
N GLU A 85 -6.01 15.33 -3.52
CA GLU A 85 -5.04 16.20 -2.83
C GLU A 85 -5.21 17.67 -3.23
N ARG A 86 -5.55 17.98 -4.48
CA ARG A 86 -5.89 19.36 -4.90
C ARG A 86 -7.18 19.88 -4.24
N ASN A 87 -8.14 18.99 -3.98
CA ASN A 87 -9.38 19.37 -3.29
C ASN A 87 -9.15 19.63 -1.80
N ARG A 88 -8.23 18.86 -1.18
CA ARG A 88 -7.85 19.01 0.23
C ARG A 88 -6.92 20.19 0.47
N ASN A 89 -5.89 20.31 -0.36
CA ASN A 89 -4.85 21.31 -0.21
C ASN A 89 -5.13 22.51 -1.11
N ARG A 90 -5.48 23.66 -0.51
CA ARG A 90 -5.80 24.90 -1.24
C ARG A 90 -4.59 25.77 -1.58
N ILE A 91 -3.37 25.32 -1.24
CA ILE A 91 -2.15 26.15 -1.30
C ILE A 91 -1.03 25.38 -2.02
N GLY A 92 -0.44 26.00 -3.05
CA GLY A 92 0.72 25.48 -3.77
C GLY A 92 0.41 24.48 -4.89
N ASP A 93 1.42 24.19 -5.71
CA ASP A 93 1.34 23.25 -6.83
C ASP A 93 1.51 21.81 -6.33
N ILE A 94 0.49 21.29 -5.63
CA ILE A 94 0.49 19.92 -5.09
C ILE A 94 0.65 18.85 -6.18
N THR A 95 0.17 19.14 -7.40
CA THR A 95 0.39 18.30 -8.58
C THR A 95 1.87 18.10 -8.82
N GLN A 96 2.65 19.17 -8.85
CA GLN A 96 4.09 19.08 -9.04
C GLN A 96 4.78 18.31 -7.91
N VAL A 97 4.38 18.52 -6.65
CA VAL A 97 4.94 17.79 -5.50
C VAL A 97 4.73 16.27 -5.63
N ILE A 98 3.50 15.84 -5.96
CA ILE A 98 3.17 14.43 -6.16
C ILE A 98 3.95 13.86 -7.34
N CYS A 99 4.03 14.59 -8.45
CA CYS A 99 4.72 14.15 -9.66
C CYS A 99 6.25 14.04 -9.49
N GLN A 100 6.85 14.88 -8.65
CA GLN A 100 8.30 14.88 -8.38
C GLN A 100 8.72 13.88 -7.31
N ASN A 101 7.77 13.36 -6.51
CA ASN A 101 8.06 12.35 -5.51
C ASN A 101 8.31 10.99 -6.18
N GLU A 102 9.56 10.75 -6.55
CA GLU A 102 10.00 9.52 -7.20
C GLU A 102 9.58 8.26 -6.45
N HIS A 103 9.65 8.30 -5.12
CA HIS A 103 9.38 7.17 -4.27
C HIS A 103 7.90 6.77 -4.31
N LEU A 104 7.00 7.76 -4.21
CA LEU A 104 5.56 7.58 -4.38
C LEU A 104 5.24 7.05 -5.78
N GLN A 105 5.87 7.59 -6.83
CA GLN A 105 5.63 7.14 -8.20
C GLN A 105 6.03 5.68 -8.40
N CYS A 106 7.17 5.25 -7.84
CA CYS A 106 7.61 3.87 -7.92
C CYS A 106 6.69 2.92 -7.14
N CYS A 107 6.31 3.26 -5.91
CA CYS A 107 5.38 2.45 -5.13
C CYS A 107 3.98 2.41 -5.74
N LEU A 108 3.52 3.49 -6.38
CA LEU A 108 2.23 3.52 -7.07
C LEU A 108 2.24 2.58 -8.27
N ALA A 109 3.31 2.59 -9.07
CA ALA A 109 3.48 1.65 -10.19
C ALA A 109 3.55 0.20 -9.69
N ALA A 110 4.25 -0.06 -8.58
CA ALA A 110 4.27 -1.37 -7.94
C ALA A 110 2.87 -1.80 -7.47
N CYS A 111 2.06 -0.89 -6.93
CA CYS A 111 0.70 -1.21 -6.49
C CYS A 111 -0.20 -1.57 -7.68
N CYS A 112 -0.04 -0.87 -8.80
CA CYS A 112 -0.75 -1.19 -10.05
C CYS A 112 -0.30 -2.54 -10.63
N LEU A 113 0.98 -2.87 -10.52
CA LEU A 113 1.47 -4.21 -10.85
C LEU A 113 0.83 -5.25 -9.92
N GLU A 114 0.82 -5.05 -8.60
CA GLU A 114 0.21 -5.98 -7.66
C GLU A 114 -1.28 -6.26 -7.94
N ILE A 115 -2.04 -5.23 -8.29
CA ILE A 115 -3.44 -5.36 -8.71
C ILE A 115 -3.56 -6.25 -9.95
N THR A 116 -2.68 -6.05 -10.93
CA THR A 116 -2.78 -6.74 -12.23
C THR A 116 -2.18 -8.14 -12.19
N THR A 117 -1.10 -8.37 -11.44
CA THR A 117 -0.51 -9.69 -11.22
C THR A 117 -1.47 -10.59 -10.47
N SER A 118 -2.10 -10.10 -9.40
CA SER A 118 -3.12 -10.85 -8.65
C SER A 118 -4.35 -11.17 -9.51
N SER A 119 -4.85 -10.18 -10.25
CA SER A 119 -6.04 -10.35 -11.11
C SER A 119 -5.81 -11.34 -12.27
N ASN A 120 -4.62 -11.34 -12.86
CA ASN A 120 -4.25 -12.25 -13.95
C ASN A 120 -3.62 -13.56 -13.45
N CYS A 121 -3.59 -13.78 -12.13
CA CYS A 121 -2.99 -14.96 -11.50
C CYS A 121 -1.53 -15.22 -11.95
N LEU A 122 -0.77 -14.15 -12.19
CA LEU A 122 0.66 -14.27 -12.47
C LEU A 122 1.36 -14.78 -11.19
N PRO A 123 2.26 -15.79 -11.26
CA PRO A 123 3.04 -16.26 -10.11
C PRO A 123 4.10 -15.24 -9.68
N CYS A 124 3.64 -14.14 -9.08
CA CYS A 124 4.42 -13.05 -8.53
C CYS A 124 3.65 -12.51 -7.31
N ASP A 125 4.05 -12.91 -6.12
CA ASP A 125 3.49 -12.36 -4.89
C ASP A 125 4.11 -10.98 -4.59
N PHE A 126 3.45 -10.22 -3.70
CA PHE A 126 3.91 -8.87 -3.35
C PHE A 126 5.37 -8.82 -2.86
N PRO A 127 5.91 -9.77 -2.06
CA PRO A 127 7.30 -9.69 -1.62
C PRO A 127 8.28 -9.83 -2.78
N LEU A 128 8.03 -10.75 -3.72
CA LEU A 128 8.85 -10.87 -4.92
C LEU A 128 8.75 -9.62 -5.80
N LEU A 129 7.55 -9.05 -5.96
CA LEU A 129 7.37 -7.81 -6.70
C LEU A 129 8.20 -6.65 -6.11
N LEU A 130 8.16 -6.46 -4.80
CA LEU A 130 8.94 -5.44 -4.11
C LEU A 130 10.45 -5.70 -4.24
N GLN A 131 10.88 -6.96 -4.18
CA GLN A 131 12.27 -7.33 -4.41
C GLN A 131 12.74 -6.97 -5.83
N ILE A 132 11.94 -7.28 -6.86
CA ILE A 132 12.25 -6.96 -8.26
C ILE A 132 12.42 -5.45 -8.44
N LEU A 133 11.51 -4.66 -7.87
CA LEU A 133 11.50 -3.20 -7.99
C LEU A 133 12.39 -2.49 -6.97
N LYS A 134 13.05 -3.23 -6.07
CA LYS A 134 13.91 -2.71 -5.00
C LYS A 134 13.19 -1.70 -4.10
N LEU A 135 11.95 -2.03 -3.74
CA LEU A 135 11.11 -1.24 -2.85
C LEU A 135 11.05 -1.89 -1.46
N THR A 136 10.87 -1.05 -0.43
CA THR A 136 10.69 -1.56 0.93
C THR A 136 9.21 -1.83 1.21
N PRO A 137 8.86 -2.83 2.03
CA PRO A 137 7.48 -3.06 2.43
C PRO A 137 6.86 -1.84 3.13
N TYR A 138 7.63 -1.16 3.98
CA TYR A 138 7.17 0.02 4.72
C TYR A 138 6.73 1.15 3.78
N ASP A 139 7.49 1.43 2.72
CA ASP A 139 7.09 2.49 1.80
C ASP A 139 5.91 2.09 0.91
N PHE A 140 5.83 0.79 0.57
CA PHE A 140 4.72 0.24 -0.18
C PHE A 140 3.40 0.35 0.60
N LEU A 141 3.43 0.08 1.90
CA LEU A 141 2.30 0.25 2.83
C LEU A 141 1.72 1.67 2.76
N MET A 142 2.57 2.70 2.83
CA MET A 142 2.13 4.10 2.75
C MET A 142 1.42 4.41 1.44
N THR A 143 1.75 3.67 0.38
CA THR A 143 1.10 3.84 -0.93
C THR A 143 -0.20 3.05 -1.05
N ILE A 144 -0.31 1.86 -0.45
CA ILE A 144 -1.57 1.08 -0.43
C ILE A 144 -2.69 1.92 0.19
N GLU A 145 -2.45 2.55 1.34
CA GLU A 145 -3.44 3.42 2.00
C GLU A 145 -3.91 4.55 1.07
N VAL A 146 -2.97 5.20 0.38
CA VAL A 146 -3.26 6.27 -0.59
C VAL A 146 -4.10 5.74 -1.75
N VAL A 147 -3.80 4.55 -2.27
CA VAL A 147 -4.54 3.93 -3.39
C VAL A 147 -5.96 3.56 -2.97
N LEU A 148 -6.14 2.86 -1.85
CA LEU A 148 -7.45 2.44 -1.35
C LEU A 148 -8.37 3.64 -1.08
N ARG A 149 -7.80 4.76 -0.63
CA ARG A 149 -8.53 6.03 -0.44
C ARG A 149 -8.82 6.76 -1.76
N ALA A 150 -7.88 6.71 -2.71
CA ALA A 150 -7.96 7.45 -3.96
C ALA A 150 -8.92 6.80 -4.98
N GLU A 151 -9.02 5.48 -5.00
CA GLU A 151 -9.77 4.71 -5.99
C GLU A 151 -10.88 3.87 -5.33
N PRO A 152 -12.04 4.48 -4.99
CA PRO A 152 -13.15 3.76 -4.38
C PRO A 152 -13.79 2.73 -5.32
N ASP A 153 -13.61 2.89 -6.64
CA ASP A 153 -14.17 2.02 -7.68
C ASP A 153 -13.23 0.86 -8.05
N LEU A 154 -12.28 0.50 -7.17
CA LEU A 154 -11.47 -0.70 -7.36
C LEU A 154 -12.38 -1.94 -7.41
N PRO A 155 -12.09 -2.92 -8.30
CA PRO A 155 -12.76 -4.20 -8.27
C PRO A 155 -12.66 -4.83 -6.88
N GLY A 156 -13.76 -5.33 -6.33
CA GLY A 156 -13.79 -5.80 -4.94
C GLY A 156 -12.78 -6.92 -4.63
N ALA A 157 -12.37 -7.71 -5.62
CA ALA A 157 -11.29 -8.68 -5.47
C ALA A 157 -9.92 -8.01 -5.27
N ALA A 158 -9.60 -7.00 -6.09
CA ALA A 158 -8.37 -6.22 -5.97
C ALA A 158 -8.30 -5.44 -4.65
N PHE A 159 -9.42 -4.82 -4.23
CA PHE A 159 -9.51 -4.14 -2.94
C PHE A 159 -9.20 -5.08 -1.78
N ARG A 160 -9.85 -6.26 -1.73
CA ARG A 160 -9.61 -7.25 -0.67
C ARG A 160 -8.17 -7.76 -0.69
N HIS A 161 -7.60 -7.98 -1.88
CA HIS A 161 -6.22 -8.40 -2.03
C HIS A 161 -5.25 -7.36 -1.47
N LEU A 162 -5.41 -6.09 -1.83
CA LEU A 162 -4.56 -5.00 -1.31
C LEU A 162 -4.69 -4.85 0.21
N ALA A 163 -5.90 -4.97 0.77
CA ALA A 163 -6.10 -4.94 2.22
C ALA A 163 -5.37 -6.10 2.92
N GLN A 164 -5.39 -7.30 2.35
CA GLN A 164 -4.62 -8.44 2.88
C GLN A 164 -3.11 -8.24 2.78
N VAL A 165 -2.64 -7.59 1.71
CA VAL A 165 -1.22 -7.23 1.57
C VAL A 165 -0.82 -6.18 2.61
N GLU A 166 -1.65 -5.16 2.83
CA GLU A 166 -1.47 -4.17 3.89
C GLU A 166 -1.37 -4.83 5.27
N GLU A 167 -2.30 -5.72 5.62
CA GLU A 167 -2.27 -6.50 6.86
C GLU A 167 -0.96 -7.28 7.03
N LYS A 168 -0.50 -7.98 5.97
CA LYS A 168 0.77 -8.74 5.97
C LYS A 168 2.00 -7.87 6.19
N ILE A 169 1.99 -6.65 5.65
CA ILE A 169 3.09 -5.74 5.84
C ILE A 169 3.09 -5.21 7.27
N LEU A 170 1.92 -4.84 7.80
CA LEU A 170 1.74 -4.35 9.16
C LEU A 170 2.03 -5.41 10.22
N GLU A 171 1.75 -6.69 9.98
CA GLU A 171 2.03 -7.75 10.95
C GLU A 171 3.52 -8.11 11.02
N CYS A 172 4.25 -8.04 9.91
CA CYS A 172 5.62 -8.57 9.83
C CYS A 172 6.57 -7.78 8.92
N SER A 173 6.24 -7.56 7.64
CA SER A 173 7.25 -7.12 6.66
C SER A 173 7.78 -5.71 6.88
N ALA A 174 7.01 -4.80 7.50
CA ALA A 174 7.49 -3.46 7.83
C ALA A 174 8.45 -3.44 9.04
N TRP A 175 8.55 -4.53 9.80
CA TRP A 175 9.31 -4.63 11.05
C TRP A 175 10.65 -5.35 10.90
N THR A 176 11.05 -5.71 9.68
CA THR A 176 12.37 -6.32 9.43
C THR A 176 13.49 -5.37 9.85
N SER A 177 14.65 -5.92 10.23
CA SER A 177 15.76 -5.12 10.77
C SER A 177 16.33 -4.09 9.79
N ASP A 178 16.14 -4.31 8.49
CA ASP A 178 16.54 -3.44 7.39
C ASP A 178 15.47 -2.42 6.99
N SER A 179 14.32 -2.41 7.68
CA SER A 179 13.22 -1.51 7.37
C SER A 179 13.57 -0.04 7.64
N PRO A 180 13.22 0.90 6.73
CA PRO A 180 13.41 2.33 6.95
C PRO A 180 12.55 2.88 8.10
N LEU A 181 11.56 2.12 8.58
CA LEU A 181 10.75 2.45 9.75
C LEU A 181 11.62 2.76 10.97
N TRP A 182 12.67 1.95 11.21
CA TRP A 182 13.54 2.12 12.38
C TRP A 182 14.27 3.45 12.38
N GLY A 183 14.72 3.91 11.20
CA GLY A 183 15.33 5.24 11.05
C GLY A 183 14.35 6.37 11.37
N LYS A 184 13.06 6.22 10.98
CA LYS A 184 12.02 7.20 11.32
C LYS A 184 11.68 7.22 12.80
N ILE A 185 11.61 6.05 13.45
CA ILE A 185 11.40 5.93 14.90
C ILE A 185 12.54 6.60 15.65
N GLN A 186 13.79 6.35 15.24
CA GLN A 186 14.96 6.95 15.87
C GLN A 186 14.98 8.48 15.69
N ALA A 187 14.65 8.98 14.50
CA ALA A 187 14.54 10.42 14.24
C ALA A 187 13.43 11.09 15.08
N ASN A 188 12.41 10.33 15.48
CA ASN A 188 11.36 10.77 16.40
C ASN A 188 11.72 10.53 17.88
N GLU A 189 13.01 10.57 18.22
CA GLU A 189 13.51 10.38 19.60
C GLU A 189 13.09 9.04 20.23
N SER A 190 12.81 8.02 19.42
CA SER A 190 12.23 6.73 19.87
C SER A 190 10.88 6.87 20.58
N ALA A 191 10.21 8.02 20.44
CA ALA A 191 8.86 8.22 20.92
C ALA A 191 7.90 7.45 20.00
N LEU A 192 7.36 6.35 20.53
CA LEU A 192 6.28 5.62 19.87
C LEU A 192 4.94 6.26 20.29
N PRO A 193 4.04 6.55 19.34
CA PRO A 193 2.74 7.09 19.67
C PRO A 193 1.95 6.07 20.50
N ALA A 194 1.29 6.55 21.54
CA ALA A 194 0.30 5.75 22.26
C ALA A 194 -0.87 5.41 21.33
N CYS A 195 -1.57 4.30 21.57
CA CYS A 195 -2.71 3.89 20.73
C CYS A 195 -3.73 5.02 20.56
N GLN A 196 -4.01 5.77 21.62
CA GLN A 196 -4.94 6.92 21.62
C GLN A 196 -4.50 8.06 20.68
N GLN A 197 -3.19 8.22 20.46
CA GLN A 197 -2.63 9.24 19.58
C GLN A 197 -2.64 8.78 18.11
N ALA A 198 -2.75 7.48 17.85
CA ALA A 198 -2.84 6.89 16.52
C ALA A 198 -4.30 6.71 16.05
N LEU A 199 -5.28 6.83 16.94
CA LEU A 199 -6.70 6.75 16.60
C LEU A 199 -7.18 8.02 15.91
N LEU A 200 -7.99 7.85 14.87
CA LEU A 200 -8.73 8.97 14.25
C LEU A 200 -9.71 9.58 15.26
N PRO A 201 -10.01 10.90 15.18
CA PRO A 201 -10.96 11.55 16.07
C PRO A 201 -12.32 10.85 16.16
N THR A 202 -12.79 10.26 15.06
CA THR A 202 -14.05 9.49 14.98
C THR A 202 -14.02 8.17 15.74
N GLN A 203 -12.84 7.63 16.07
CA GLN A 203 -12.66 6.40 16.85
C GLN A 203 -12.50 6.68 18.35
N LEU A 204 -12.26 7.94 18.73
CA LEU A 204 -12.23 8.38 20.13
C LEU A 204 -13.64 8.68 20.68
N GLU A 205 -14.62 8.88 19.79
CA GLU A 205 -16.02 9.13 20.11
C GLU A 205 -16.86 7.84 20.22
N ASP A 206 -16.45 6.85 21.01
CA ASP A 206 -17.43 5.92 21.62
C ASP A 206 -17.07 5.51 23.05
N PRO A 207 -17.51 6.30 24.05
CA PRO A 207 -17.54 5.87 25.44
C PRO A 207 -18.93 5.35 25.89
N ARG A 208 -19.87 5.03 25.00
CA ARG A 208 -21.29 4.79 25.39
C ARG A 208 -21.93 3.51 24.83
N ARG A 209 -21.15 2.45 24.60
CA ARG A 209 -21.68 1.08 24.48
C ARG A 209 -21.05 0.09 25.46
N THR A 210 -20.97 0.48 26.73
CA THR A 210 -20.89 -0.48 27.84
C THR A 210 -21.67 0.06 29.05
N ASP A 211 -22.96 0.34 28.85
CA ASP A 211 -23.90 0.17 29.96
C ASP A 211 -24.32 -1.30 29.94
N PHE A 212 -23.47 -2.15 30.54
CA PHE A 212 -23.96 -3.40 31.10
C PHE A 212 -24.95 -3.01 32.19
N HIS A 213 -26.24 -2.96 31.83
CA HIS A 213 -27.31 -2.85 32.78
C HIS A 213 -27.35 -4.18 33.56
N PRO A 214 -27.02 -4.23 34.87
CA PRO A 214 -27.30 -5.42 35.64
C PRO A 214 -28.81 -5.46 35.81
N ASP A 215 -29.41 -6.52 35.28
CA ASP A 215 -30.83 -6.81 35.41
C ASP A 215 -31.18 -6.86 36.90
N ARG A 216 -31.98 -5.90 37.36
CA ARG A 216 -32.42 -5.82 38.76
C ARG A 216 -33.93 -5.98 38.78
N ASN A 217 -34.39 -7.21 38.68
CA ASN A 217 -35.74 -7.57 39.12
C ASN A 217 -35.83 -9.04 39.58
N HIS A 218 -35.91 -9.17 40.92
CA HIS A 218 -36.79 -10.09 41.66
C HIS A 218 -36.29 -11.51 42.02
N PRO A 219 -36.80 -12.12 43.13
CA PRO A 219 -36.03 -12.21 44.38
C PRO A 219 -35.97 -13.62 45.00
N GLY A 220 -35.11 -13.78 46.02
CA GLY A 220 -35.35 -14.72 47.12
C GLY A 220 -34.41 -15.91 47.23
N GLY A 221 -33.85 -16.08 48.44
CA GLY A 221 -33.63 -17.40 49.02
C GLY A 221 -32.18 -17.82 49.25
N ALA A 222 -31.77 -17.73 50.51
CA ALA A 222 -30.85 -18.62 51.22
C ALA A 222 -29.32 -18.51 50.94
N GLU A 223 -28.65 -17.83 51.90
CA GLU A 223 -27.37 -18.24 52.51
C GLU A 223 -27.36 -19.75 52.89
N PRO A 224 -26.21 -20.44 53.07
CA PRO A 224 -25.12 -19.97 53.96
C PRO A 224 -23.65 -20.37 53.65
N SER A 225 -22.77 -19.44 54.05
CA SER A 225 -21.62 -19.62 54.96
C SER A 225 -20.39 -20.49 54.63
N VAL A 226 -19.24 -19.90 55.01
CA VAL A 226 -18.06 -20.54 55.66
C VAL A 226 -17.14 -21.33 54.70
N SER A 227 -15.82 -21.13 54.59
CA SER A 227 -14.84 -20.72 55.59
C SER A 227 -13.43 -20.52 55.00
N THR A 228 -12.64 -19.64 55.63
CA THR A 228 -11.20 -19.80 55.96
C THR A 228 -10.12 -19.69 54.86
N GLU A 229 -9.55 -18.48 54.74
CA GLU A 229 -8.09 -18.24 54.51
C GLU A 229 -7.24 -18.88 55.65
N PRO A 230 -5.89 -19.07 55.57
CA PRO A 230 -4.91 -18.30 54.77
C PRO A 230 -3.67 -19.07 54.23
N GLN A 231 -2.87 -18.34 53.44
CA GLN A 231 -1.38 -18.33 53.37
C GLN A 231 -0.60 -19.59 52.91
N ARG A 232 0.23 -19.41 51.86
CA ARG A 232 1.70 -19.13 51.93
C ARG A 232 2.45 -19.75 50.74
N SER A 233 3.11 -18.90 49.93
CA SER A 233 4.25 -19.26 49.07
C SER A 233 5.50 -19.57 49.94
N PRO A 234 6.74 -19.83 49.42
CA PRO A 234 7.19 -20.08 48.04
C PRO A 234 8.27 -21.22 47.89
N SER A 235 8.73 -21.43 46.66
CA SER A 235 10.09 -21.86 46.23
C SER A 235 10.69 -23.22 46.61
N ALA A 236 11.11 -24.00 45.59
CA ALA A 236 12.50 -24.40 45.29
C ALA A 236 12.51 -25.58 44.27
N VAL A 237 13.22 -25.42 43.14
CA VAL A 237 14.44 -26.18 42.75
C VAL A 237 14.22 -27.69 42.57
N ASP A 238 14.07 -28.14 41.31
CA ASP A 238 15.11 -28.78 40.48
C ASP A 238 14.64 -28.78 39.01
#